data_AF-A0A958RFT1-F1
#
_entry.id   AF-A0A958RFT1-F1
#
_cell.length_a   1.000
_cell.length_b   1.000
_cell.length_c   1.000
_cell.angle_alpha   90.00
_cell.angle_beta   90.00
_cell.angle_gamma   90.00
#
_symmetry.space_group_name_H-M   'P 1'
#
loop_
_entity.id
_entity.type
_entity.pdbx_description
1 polymer ?
#
loop_
_entity_poly.entity_id
_entity_poly.type
_entity_poly.pdbx_seq_one_letter_code
_entity_poly.pdbx_strand_id
1 'polypeptide(L)'
;MAMTFKINSQNDGKVVEIIFAGILDESFALEGELELAEIDHLIFDFQRLRYINSTGIKFWVGFMANVNAHTNIHSTFKNCPKFIIDQINSIIGFLPKRGEVESYFIPVFCERCEKSFRIHQFSKDETTDENEIIDSIQSLEDCQVFPKCRDQLVVDVAPDSFFRFLKANETEG
;
A
#
# COMPACT_ATOMS: atom_id res chain seq x y z
N MET A 1 -12.06 10.66 12.69
CA MET A 1 -11.13 11.75 12.29
C MET A 1 -11.34 11.94 10.79
N ALA A 2 -11.55 13.18 10.34
CA ALA A 2 -11.77 13.49 8.93
C ALA A 2 -10.52 13.24 8.09
N MET A 3 -10.69 13.09 6.78
CA MET A 3 -9.59 12.98 5.84
C MET A 3 -8.75 14.25 5.80
N THR A 4 -7.43 14.08 5.72
CA THR A 4 -6.50 15.15 5.35
C THR A 4 -5.43 14.57 4.43
N PHE A 5 -4.88 15.40 3.56
CA PHE A 5 -3.74 15.02 2.74
C PHE A 5 -2.73 16.16 2.69
N LYS A 6 -1.47 15.83 2.43
CA LYS A 6 -0.41 16.79 2.16
C LYS A 6 0.21 16.43 0.80
N ILE A 7 0.40 17.44 -0.04
CA ILE A 7 1.06 17.30 -1.34
C ILE A 7 2.48 17.85 -1.22
N ASN A 8 3.47 17.05 -1.59
CA ASN A 8 4.86 17.46 -1.75
C ASN A 8 5.23 17.30 -3.23
N SER A 9 5.80 18.33 -3.86
CA SER A 9 6.29 18.26 -5.24
C SER A 9 7.81 18.36 -5.31
N GLN A 10 8.38 17.67 -6.28
CA GLN A 10 9.81 17.65 -6.60
C GLN A 10 9.99 17.72 -8.12
N ASN A 11 11.21 18.01 -8.57
CA ASN A 11 11.56 18.08 -9.99
C ASN A 11 10.59 18.97 -10.80
N ASP A 12 10.34 20.18 -10.31
CA ASP A 12 9.44 21.15 -10.95
C ASP A 12 8.01 20.63 -11.13
N GLY A 13 7.51 19.84 -10.17
CA GLY A 13 6.15 19.29 -10.21
C GLY A 13 6.03 17.93 -10.90
N LYS A 14 7.11 17.42 -11.51
CA LYS A 14 7.08 16.13 -12.21
C LYS A 14 6.97 14.91 -11.29
N VAL A 15 7.44 15.03 -10.06
CA VAL A 15 7.30 13.98 -9.04
C VAL A 15 6.46 14.55 -7.91
N VAL A 16 5.30 13.95 -7.67
CA VAL A 16 4.36 14.43 -6.66
C VAL A 16 4.06 13.31 -5.68
N GLU A 17 4.28 13.58 -4.40
CA GLU A 17 3.93 12.70 -3.30
C GLU A 17 2.72 13.23 -2.54
N ILE A 18 1.74 12.36 -2.32
CA ILE A 18 0.52 12.63 -1.59
C ILE A 18 0.51 11.77 -0.33
N ILE A 19 0.55 12.41 0.83
CA ILE A 19 0.57 11.74 2.13
C ILE A 19 -0.82 11.82 2.74
N PHE A 20 -1.50 10.67 2.85
CA PHE A 20 -2.85 10.59 3.40
C PHE A 20 -2.85 10.40 4.91
N ALA A 21 -3.77 11.06 5.60
CA ALA A 21 -4.03 10.85 7.02
C ALA A 21 -5.54 10.86 7.33
N GLY A 22 -5.97 9.97 8.21
CA GLY A 22 -7.38 9.88 8.62
C GLY A 22 -8.14 8.77 7.90
N ILE A 23 -9.35 9.08 7.43
CA ILE A 23 -10.26 8.11 6.79
C ILE A 23 -10.50 8.56 5.35
N LEU A 24 -10.44 7.65 4.39
CA LEU A 24 -10.81 7.93 3.00
C LEU A 24 -12.29 7.58 2.81
N ASP A 25 -13.10 8.61 2.59
CA ASP A 25 -14.57 8.55 2.48
C ASP A 25 -15.06 9.54 1.42
N GLU A 26 -16.34 9.96 1.49
CA GLU A 26 -16.93 10.95 0.59
C GLU A 26 -16.27 12.34 0.60
N SER A 27 -15.44 12.64 1.60
CA SER A 27 -14.68 13.89 1.66
C SER A 27 -13.42 13.88 0.80
N PHE A 28 -13.08 12.74 0.19
CA PHE A 28 -11.93 12.64 -0.70
C PHE A 28 -12.13 13.49 -1.96
N ALA A 29 -11.27 14.49 -2.12
CA ALA A 29 -11.20 15.32 -3.31
C ALA A 29 -9.74 15.72 -3.58
N LEU A 30 -9.15 15.14 -4.62
CA LEU A 30 -7.86 15.58 -5.20
C LEU A 30 -8.05 16.28 -6.55
N GLU A 31 -9.28 16.33 -7.04
CA GLU A 31 -9.62 16.96 -8.31
C GLU A 31 -9.38 18.47 -8.22
N GLY A 32 -8.58 19.01 -9.13
CA GLY A 32 -8.19 20.42 -9.14
C GLY A 32 -7.00 20.78 -8.26
N GLU A 33 -6.54 19.86 -7.39
CA GLU A 33 -5.32 20.04 -6.58
C GLU A 33 -4.05 19.58 -7.33
N LEU A 34 -4.22 18.87 -8.45
CA LEU A 34 -3.14 18.25 -9.22
C LEU A 34 -3.32 18.52 -10.72
N GLU A 35 -2.23 18.95 -11.36
CA GLU A 35 -2.14 19.06 -12.82
C GLU A 35 -1.54 17.76 -13.39
N LEU A 36 -2.36 16.72 -13.50
CA LEU A 36 -1.92 15.36 -13.89
C LEU A 36 -1.13 15.31 -15.21
N ALA A 37 -1.39 16.22 -16.14
CA ALA A 37 -0.71 16.29 -17.43
C ALA A 37 0.79 16.63 -17.32
N GLU A 38 1.23 17.26 -16.22
CA GLU A 38 2.63 17.66 -16.01
C GLU A 38 3.41 16.69 -15.10
N ILE A 39 2.71 15.71 -14.51
CA ILE A 39 3.29 14.77 -13.57
C ILE A 39 3.80 13.54 -14.33
N ASP A 40 5.04 13.14 -14.04
CA ASP A 40 5.64 11.89 -14.55
C ASP A 40 5.51 10.76 -13.51
N HIS A 41 5.53 11.09 -12.21
CA HIS A 41 5.47 10.12 -11.12
C HIS A 41 4.58 10.58 -9.98
N LEU A 42 3.53 9.80 -9.69
CA LEU A 42 2.68 9.96 -8.50
C LEU A 42 3.05 8.96 -7.41
N ILE A 43 3.29 9.46 -6.20
CA ILE A 43 3.59 8.65 -5.03
C ILE A 43 2.45 8.82 -4.03
N PHE A 44 1.86 7.70 -3.60
CA PHE A 44 0.76 7.67 -2.63
C PHE A 44 1.24 7.04 -1.32
N ASP A 45 1.36 7.83 -0.25
CA ASP A 45 1.77 7.34 1.06
C ASP A 45 0.55 7.13 1.98
N PHE A 46 0.33 5.86 2.33
CA PHE A 46 -0.81 5.42 3.15
C PHE A 46 -0.46 5.24 4.64
N GLN A 47 0.74 5.60 5.09
CA GLN A 47 1.22 5.29 6.45
C GLN A 47 0.28 5.79 7.56
N ARG A 48 -0.34 6.95 7.36
CA ARG A 48 -1.23 7.61 8.32
C ARG A 48 -2.71 7.44 7.99
N LEU A 49 -3.03 6.74 6.90
CA LEU A 49 -4.40 6.35 6.60
C LEU A 49 -4.85 5.24 7.56
N ARG A 50 -6.05 5.38 8.11
CA ARG A 50 -6.58 4.50 9.15
C ARG A 50 -7.67 3.57 8.62
N TYR A 51 -8.42 4.03 7.63
CA TYR A 51 -9.57 3.31 7.11
C TYR A 51 -9.96 3.87 5.74
N ILE A 52 -10.65 3.04 4.96
CA ILE A 52 -11.35 3.43 3.75
C ILE A 52 -12.72 2.77 3.76
N ASN A 53 -13.78 3.53 3.48
CA ASN A 53 -15.14 3.00 3.40
C ASN A 53 -15.53 2.71 1.93
N SER A 54 -16.73 2.15 1.72
CA SER A 54 -17.22 1.80 0.38
C SER A 54 -17.38 3.00 -0.55
N THR A 55 -17.74 4.16 -0.02
CA THR A 55 -17.84 5.41 -0.79
C THR A 55 -16.46 5.90 -1.20
N GLY A 56 -15.51 5.92 -0.27
CA GLY A 56 -14.11 6.27 -0.52
C GLY A 56 -13.47 5.38 -1.57
N ILE A 57 -13.74 4.07 -1.57
CA ILE A 57 -13.27 3.15 -2.62
C ILE A 57 -13.75 3.61 -4.01
N LYS A 58 -15.01 4.02 -4.15
CA LYS A 58 -15.56 4.47 -5.44
C LYS A 58 -14.88 5.75 -5.93
N PHE A 59 -14.71 6.72 -5.05
CA PHE A 59 -14.01 7.97 -5.39
C PHE A 59 -12.54 7.72 -5.73
N TRP A 60 -11.87 6.85 -4.97
CA TRP A 60 -10.50 6.43 -5.26
C TRP A 60 -10.37 5.78 -6.65
N VAL A 61 -11.22 4.81 -6.97
CA VAL A 61 -11.22 4.14 -8.29
C VAL A 61 -11.53 5.14 -9.40
N GLY A 62 -12.45 6.08 -9.19
CA GLY A 62 -12.72 7.17 -10.13
C GLY A 62 -11.49 8.04 -10.39
N PHE A 63 -10.76 8.41 -9.33
CA PHE A 63 -9.51 9.15 -9.45
C PHE A 63 -8.41 8.33 -10.15
N MET A 64 -8.25 7.05 -9.82
CA MET A 64 -7.31 6.15 -10.52
C MET A 64 -7.64 5.98 -12.00
N ALA A 65 -8.93 6.02 -12.38
CA ALA A 65 -9.32 6.02 -13.78
C ALA A 65 -8.85 7.29 -14.52
N ASN A 66 -8.85 8.45 -13.85
CA ASN A 66 -8.29 9.68 -14.39
C ASN A 66 -6.76 9.63 -14.50
N VAL A 67 -6.08 9.06 -13.49
CA VAL A 67 -4.62 8.80 -13.57
C VAL A 67 -4.31 7.90 -14.77
N ASN A 68 -5.07 6.82 -14.97
CA ASN A 68 -4.91 5.90 -16.10
C ASN A 68 -5.17 6.52 -17.48
N ALA A 69 -5.87 7.66 -17.57
CA ALA A 69 -6.02 8.38 -18.82
C ALA A 69 -4.72 9.09 -19.26
N HIS A 70 -3.77 9.26 -18.35
CA HIS A 70 -2.47 9.89 -18.58
C HIS A 70 -1.40 8.80 -18.69
N THR A 71 -0.98 8.51 -19.92
CA THR A 71 -0.09 7.38 -20.17
C THR A 71 1.32 7.60 -19.65
N ASN A 72 1.75 8.83 -19.36
CA ASN A 72 3.10 9.14 -18.86
C ASN A 72 3.27 8.90 -17.35
N ILE A 73 2.17 8.83 -16.59
CA ILE A 73 2.24 8.74 -15.13
C ILE A 73 2.59 7.32 -14.69
N HIS A 74 3.71 7.17 -14.00
CA HIS A 74 3.97 6.02 -13.13
C HIS A 74 3.44 6.28 -11.73
N SER A 75 2.87 5.29 -11.06
CA SER A 75 2.30 5.43 -9.72
C SER A 75 2.95 4.46 -8.74
N THR A 76 3.36 4.95 -7.57
CA THR A 76 3.96 4.12 -6.52
C THR A 76 3.15 4.24 -5.23
N PHE A 77 2.69 3.11 -4.70
CA PHE A 77 1.96 3.03 -3.44
C PHE A 77 2.94 2.65 -2.32
N LYS A 78 3.03 3.50 -1.30
CA LYS A 78 3.96 3.36 -0.16
C LYS A 78 3.23 3.15 1.15
N ASN A 79 3.86 2.42 2.05
CA ASN A 79 3.40 2.19 3.42
C ASN A 79 1.96 1.65 3.48
N CYS A 80 1.61 0.73 2.58
CA CYS A 80 0.26 0.22 2.41
C CYS A 80 -0.16 -0.61 3.63
N PRO A 81 -1.16 -0.19 4.43
CA PRO A 81 -1.72 -1.05 5.46
C PRO A 81 -2.49 -2.21 4.84
N LYS A 82 -2.71 -3.28 5.61
CA LYS A 82 -3.43 -4.48 5.16
C LYS A 82 -4.74 -4.16 4.43
N PHE A 83 -5.54 -3.23 4.96
CA PHE A 83 -6.83 -2.89 4.35
C PHE A 83 -6.71 -2.26 2.96
N ILE A 84 -5.58 -1.61 2.63
CA ILE A 84 -5.27 -1.12 1.27
C ILE A 84 -4.84 -2.27 0.37
N ILE A 85 -3.98 -3.18 0.85
CA ILE A 85 -3.61 -4.39 0.12
C ILE A 85 -4.84 -5.23 -0.21
N ASP A 86 -5.76 -5.38 0.73
CA ASP A 86 -7.03 -6.07 0.50
C ASP A 86 -7.84 -5.43 -0.62
N GLN A 87 -7.86 -4.09 -0.72
CA GLN A 87 -8.55 -3.41 -1.82
C GLN A 87 -7.84 -3.60 -3.15
N ILE A 88 -6.51 -3.52 -3.18
CA ILE A 88 -5.70 -3.76 -4.40
C ILE A 88 -6.00 -5.16 -4.96
N ASN A 89 -6.06 -6.16 -4.10
CA ASN A 89 -6.31 -7.55 -4.50
C ASN A 89 -7.78 -7.84 -4.88
N SER A 90 -8.74 -7.03 -4.42
CA SER A 90 -10.17 -7.34 -4.52
C SER A 90 -10.95 -6.40 -5.44
N ILE A 91 -10.46 -5.18 -5.66
CA ILE A 91 -11.17 -4.12 -6.38
C ILE A 91 -10.38 -3.76 -7.65
N ILE A 92 -10.96 -4.09 -8.79
CA ILE A 92 -10.40 -3.75 -10.10
C ILE A 92 -10.25 -2.22 -10.22
N GLY A 93 -9.08 -1.78 -10.67
CA GLY A 93 -8.78 -0.35 -10.85
C GLY A 93 -8.42 0.40 -9.57
N PHE A 94 -8.27 -0.30 -8.44
CA PHE A 94 -7.78 0.32 -7.20
C PHE A 94 -6.29 0.70 -7.29
N LEU A 95 -5.48 -0.16 -7.90
CA LEU A 95 -4.13 0.16 -8.37
C LEU A 95 -4.24 0.60 -9.84
N PRO A 96 -3.61 1.72 -10.25
CA PRO A 96 -3.59 2.12 -11.65
C PRO A 96 -2.73 1.16 -12.48
N LYS A 97 -2.88 1.17 -13.82
CA LYS A 97 -2.20 0.24 -14.73
C LYS A 97 -0.69 0.31 -14.60
N ARG A 98 -0.14 1.53 -14.71
CA ARG A 98 1.28 1.82 -14.49
C ARG A 98 1.55 2.06 -13.00
N GLY A 99 1.07 1.15 -12.16
CA GLY A 99 1.08 1.26 -10.72
C GLY A 99 1.82 0.10 -10.07
N GLU A 100 2.58 0.39 -9.03
CA GLU A 100 3.26 -0.62 -8.22
C GLU A 100 3.05 -0.36 -6.72
N VAL A 101 3.17 -1.41 -5.92
CA VAL A 101 3.26 -1.30 -4.46
C VAL A 101 4.73 -1.38 -4.08
N GLU A 102 5.33 -0.29 -3.60
CA GLU A 102 6.72 -0.27 -3.13
C GLU A 102 6.83 -0.85 -1.72
N SER A 103 5.90 -0.51 -0.82
CA SER A 103 5.97 -1.00 0.55
C SER A 103 4.62 -1.17 1.22
N TYR A 104 4.55 -2.13 2.14
CA TYR A 104 3.33 -2.60 2.75
C TYR A 104 3.57 -3.20 4.13
N PHE A 105 2.48 -3.35 4.90
CA PHE A 105 2.52 -3.90 6.25
C PHE A 105 1.88 -5.28 6.30
N ILE A 106 2.66 -6.29 6.70
CA ILE A 106 2.22 -7.68 6.88
C ILE A 106 1.75 -7.86 8.33
N PRO A 107 0.48 -8.24 8.57
CA PRO A 107 0.03 -8.62 9.90
C PRO A 107 0.73 -9.89 10.37
N VAL A 108 1.23 -9.86 11.61
CA VAL A 108 1.92 -10.99 12.23
C VAL A 108 1.38 -11.16 13.64
N PHE A 109 1.11 -12.40 14.00
CA PHE A 109 0.70 -12.80 15.34
C PHE A 109 1.87 -13.50 16.03
N CYS A 110 2.16 -13.09 17.27
CA CYS A 110 3.07 -13.82 18.14
C CYS A 110 2.25 -14.70 19.07
N GLU A 111 2.40 -16.02 18.92
CA GLU A 111 1.62 -17.01 19.70
C GLU A 111 1.89 -16.89 21.20
N ARG A 112 3.14 -16.65 21.60
CA ARG A 112 3.52 -16.51 23.01
C ARG A 112 3.02 -15.23 23.67
N CYS A 113 3.09 -14.11 22.96
CA CYS A 113 2.63 -12.83 23.49
C CYS A 113 1.12 -12.65 23.36
N GLU A 114 0.45 -13.51 22.59
CA GLU A 114 -0.96 -13.41 22.21
C GLU A 114 -1.32 -12.04 21.65
N LYS A 115 -0.43 -11.46 20.82
CA LYS A 115 -0.60 -10.13 20.24
C LYS A 115 -0.23 -10.09 18.77
N SER A 116 -1.05 -9.37 18.02
CA SER A 116 -0.76 -9.01 16.64
C SER A 116 0.03 -7.70 16.56
N PHE A 117 0.97 -7.65 15.64
CA PHE A 117 1.68 -6.45 15.21
C PHE A 117 1.86 -6.52 13.70
N ARG A 118 2.66 -5.60 13.14
CA ARG A 118 2.87 -5.53 11.70
C ARG A 118 4.35 -5.37 11.36
N ILE A 119 4.79 -6.10 10.35
CA ILE A 119 6.14 -5.97 9.79
C ILE A 119 6.05 -5.12 8.53
N HIS A 120 6.94 -4.13 8.42
CA HIS A 120 7.05 -3.29 7.23
C HIS A 120 7.93 -4.00 6.22
N GLN A 121 7.38 -4.27 5.05
CA GLN A 121 8.05 -4.96 3.96
C GLN A 121 8.12 -4.04 2.74
N PHE A 122 9.21 -4.17 1.98
CA PHE A 122 9.37 -3.55 0.67
C PHE A 122 9.24 -4.62 -0.40
N SER A 123 8.51 -4.31 -1.47
CA SER A 123 8.57 -5.06 -2.72
C SER A 123 9.94 -4.81 -3.32
N LYS A 124 10.76 -5.85 -3.48
CA LYS A 124 12.04 -5.72 -4.19
C LYS A 124 11.78 -5.68 -5.70
N ASP A 125 12.69 -5.06 -6.45
CA ASP A 125 12.64 -4.97 -7.93
C ASP A 125 12.64 -6.34 -8.62
N GLU A 126 13.08 -7.38 -7.91
CA GLU A 126 12.96 -8.78 -8.31
C GLU A 126 11.89 -9.44 -7.44
N THR A 127 10.85 -9.93 -8.13
CA THR A 127 9.63 -10.54 -7.61
C THR A 127 9.88 -11.37 -6.36
N THR A 128 9.34 -10.89 -5.24
CA THR A 128 9.58 -11.52 -3.94
C THR A 128 8.70 -12.77 -3.83
N ASP A 129 9.32 -13.94 -3.76
CA ASP A 129 8.63 -15.21 -3.50
C ASP A 129 7.90 -15.09 -2.15
N GLU A 130 6.59 -15.36 -2.16
CA GLU A 130 5.76 -15.29 -0.95
C GLU A 130 6.28 -16.23 0.15
N ASN A 131 6.88 -17.36 -0.22
CA ASN A 131 7.50 -18.28 0.74
C ASN A 131 8.77 -17.68 1.36
N GLU A 132 9.60 -17.01 0.57
CA GLU A 132 10.80 -16.33 1.10
C GLU A 132 10.42 -15.22 2.10
N ILE A 133 9.33 -14.49 1.83
CA ILE A 133 8.81 -13.49 2.77
C ILE A 133 8.38 -14.17 4.07
N ILE A 134 7.57 -15.23 3.98
CA ILE A 134 7.05 -15.95 5.14
C ILE A 134 8.21 -16.53 5.97
N ASP A 135 9.17 -17.19 5.33
CA ASP A 135 10.35 -17.77 5.99
C ASP A 135 11.20 -16.69 6.65
N SER A 136 11.37 -15.53 6.01
CA SER A 136 12.08 -14.39 6.60
C SER A 136 11.39 -13.86 7.86
N ILE A 137 10.05 -13.87 7.91
CA ILE A 137 9.27 -13.45 9.07
C ILE A 137 9.36 -14.49 10.19
N GLN A 138 9.24 -15.77 9.86
CA GLN A 138 9.29 -16.87 10.82
C GLN A 138 10.68 -17.03 11.46
N SER A 139 11.73 -16.59 10.77
CA SER A 139 13.11 -16.61 11.26
C SER A 139 13.50 -15.41 12.11
N LEU A 140 12.62 -14.41 12.29
CA LEU A 140 12.91 -13.28 13.17
C LEU A 140 12.97 -13.72 14.63
N GLU A 141 14.09 -13.43 15.29
CA GLU A 141 14.30 -13.78 16.71
C GLU A 141 13.56 -12.83 17.68
N ASP A 142 13.23 -11.62 17.23
CA ASP A 142 12.68 -10.56 18.05
C ASP A 142 11.22 -10.25 17.70
N CYS A 143 10.32 -10.59 18.63
CA CYS A 143 8.97 -10.05 18.61
C CYS A 143 8.99 -8.55 18.97
N GLN A 144 8.34 -7.71 18.16
CA GLN A 144 8.21 -6.27 18.43
C GLN A 144 7.42 -5.93 19.71
N VAL A 145 6.70 -6.91 20.28
CA VAL A 145 5.95 -6.75 21.53
C VAL A 145 6.87 -6.89 22.74
N PHE A 146 7.81 -7.83 22.71
CA PHE A 146 8.73 -8.10 23.80
C PHE A 146 10.10 -8.55 23.24
N PRO A 147 11.17 -7.71 23.34
CA PRO A 147 12.51 -7.95 22.76
C PRO A 147 13.32 -9.15 23.28
N LYS A 148 12.67 -10.18 23.83
CA LYS A 148 13.26 -11.48 24.24
C LYS A 148 12.28 -12.64 24.02
N CYS A 149 11.18 -12.39 23.32
CA CYS A 149 10.23 -13.41 22.96
C CYS A 149 10.79 -14.21 21.78
N ARG A 150 11.52 -15.28 22.08
CA ARG A 150 12.16 -16.20 21.12
C ARG A 150 11.19 -17.23 20.55
N ASP A 151 9.94 -16.85 20.34
CA ASP A 151 8.89 -17.78 19.91
C ASP A 151 8.50 -17.55 18.46
N GLN A 152 7.83 -18.53 17.85
CA GLN A 152 7.50 -18.49 16.44
C GLN A 152 6.49 -17.37 16.14
N LEU A 153 6.80 -16.59 15.10
CA LEU A 153 5.93 -15.59 14.53
C LEU A 153 5.12 -16.22 13.40
N VAL A 154 3.81 -15.97 13.38
CA VAL A 154 2.91 -16.49 12.36
C VAL A 154 2.36 -15.34 11.54
N VAL A 155 2.40 -15.46 10.23
CA VAL A 155 1.77 -14.52 9.31
C VAL A 155 0.25 -14.61 9.49
N ASP A 156 -0.38 -13.50 9.90
CA ASP A 156 -1.79 -13.44 10.32
C ASP A 156 -2.70 -13.02 9.15
N VAL A 157 -2.46 -13.63 7.99
CA VAL A 157 -3.24 -13.48 6.75
C VAL A 157 -3.17 -14.77 5.95
N ALA A 158 -4.15 -14.99 5.06
CA ALA A 158 -4.06 -16.07 4.08
C ALA A 158 -3.08 -15.68 2.94
N PRO A 159 -1.88 -16.29 2.84
CA PRO A 159 -0.81 -15.79 1.97
C PRO A 159 -1.19 -15.69 0.50
N ASP A 160 -1.78 -16.77 -0.04
CA ASP A 160 -2.24 -16.86 -1.44
C ASP A 160 -3.20 -15.73 -1.85
N SER A 161 -3.90 -15.13 -0.88
CA SER A 161 -4.81 -14.03 -1.11
C SER A 161 -4.16 -12.67 -0.87
N PHE A 162 -3.23 -12.59 0.09
CA PHE A 162 -2.62 -11.35 0.52
C PHE A 162 -1.53 -10.89 -0.44
N PHE A 163 -0.68 -11.82 -0.93
CA PHE A 163 0.46 -11.51 -1.78
C PHE A 163 0.14 -11.45 -3.28
N ARG A 164 -1.14 -11.53 -3.69
CA ARG A 164 -1.54 -11.51 -5.11
C ARG A 164 -1.06 -10.27 -5.86
N PHE A 165 -1.00 -9.11 -5.20
CA PHE A 165 -0.51 -7.87 -5.80
C PHE A 165 0.94 -7.96 -6.27
N LEU A 166 1.77 -8.84 -5.69
CA LEU A 166 3.15 -9.05 -6.14
C LEU A 166 3.21 -9.66 -7.54
N LYS A 167 2.28 -10.55 -7.87
CA LYS A 167 2.19 -11.23 -9.18
C LYS A 167 1.60 -10.32 -10.27
N ALA A 168 0.79 -9.32 -9.90
CA ALA A 168 0.21 -8.38 -10.85
C ALA A 168 1.27 -7.49 -11.54
N ASN A 169 2.35 -7.17 -10.82
CA ASN A 169 3.47 -6.38 -11.31
C ASN A 169 4.28 -7.11 -12.42
N GLU A 170 4.08 -8.42 -12.63
CA GLU A 170 4.79 -9.21 -13.64
C GLU A 170 4.18 -9.11 -15.05
N THR A 171 2.97 -8.55 -15.18
CA THR A 171 2.17 -8.68 -16.41
C THR A 171 2.34 -7.54 -17.43
N GLU A 172 3.16 -6.53 -17.15
CA GLU A 172 3.41 -5.39 -18.07
C GLU A 172 4.91 -5.17 -18.36
N GLY A 173 5.72 -6.24 -18.34
CA GLY A 173 7.12 -6.25 -18.80
C GLY A 173 7.28 -6.63 -20.28
#